data_AF-A0A2H0DSV2-F1
#
_entry.id   AF-A0A2H0DSV2-F1
#
_cell.length_a   1.000
_cell.length_b   1.000
_cell.length_c   1.000
_cell.angle_alpha   90.00
_cell.angle_beta   90.00
_cell.angle_gamma   90.00
#
_symmetry.space_group_name_H-M   'P 1'
#
loop_
_entity.id
_entity.type
_entity.pdbx_description
1 polymer ?
#
loop_
_entity_poly.entity_id
_entity_poly.type
_entity_poly.pdbx_seq_one_letter_code
_entity_poly.pdbx_strand_id
1 'polypeptide(L)'
;MSTVSLSLTDHQISEIDRLSGVFGFENRSEFVRALLRTTLNDEALLKKSVVFPFDVPGEKSAKKIIGEFKKTNKYSSEFLADLKEGLENSDYFVK
;
A
#
# COMPACT_ATOMS: atom_id res chain seq x y z
N MET A 1 23.09 6.38 -8.02
CA MET A 1 22.32 5.13 -8.18
C MET A 1 22.01 4.63 -6.78
N SER A 2 20.74 4.35 -6.47
CA SER A 2 20.34 3.87 -5.14
C SER A 2 19.94 2.40 -5.23
N THR A 3 20.37 1.59 -4.27
CA THR A 3 20.03 0.16 -4.20
C THR A 3 18.78 -0.03 -3.34
N VAL A 4 17.82 -0.78 -3.85
CA VAL A 4 16.59 -1.16 -3.14
C VAL A 4 16.53 -2.68 -3.08
N SER A 5 16.31 -3.23 -1.89
CA SER A 5 16.09 -4.67 -1.68
C SER A 5 14.60 -4.96 -1.63
N LEU A 6 14.15 -5.94 -2.40
CA LEU A 6 12.74 -6.36 -2.48
C LEU A 6 12.65 -7.83 -2.05
N SER A 7 11.71 -8.13 -1.15
CA SER A 7 11.36 -9.51 -0.80
C SER A 7 10.21 -9.96 -1.69
N LEU A 8 10.39 -11.06 -2.40
CA LEU A 8 9.43 -11.64 -3.33
C LEU A 8 9.24 -13.11 -3.01
N THR A 9 8.06 -13.63 -3.29
CA THR A 9 7.79 -15.08 -3.19
C THR A 9 8.57 -15.85 -4.25
N ASP A 10 8.84 -17.13 -3.99
CA ASP A 10 9.56 -17.99 -4.94
C ASP A 10 8.89 -18.04 -6.31
N HIS A 11 7.55 -18.07 -6.33
CA HIS A 11 6.76 -18.00 -7.57
C HIS A 11 7.05 -16.71 -8.36
N GLN A 12 7.03 -15.55 -7.69
CA GLN A 12 7.32 -14.26 -8.35
C GLN A 12 8.75 -14.20 -8.90
N ILE A 13 9.72 -14.74 -8.17
CA ILE A 13 11.11 -14.80 -8.64
C ILE A 13 11.22 -15.70 -9.87
N SER A 14 10.61 -16.88 -9.84
CA SER A 14 10.65 -17.82 -10.97
C SER A 14 10.03 -17.22 -12.24
N GLU A 15 8.96 -16.44 -12.09
CA GLU A 15 8.32 -15.78 -13.22
C GLU A 15 9.16 -14.61 -13.75
N ILE A 16 9.80 -13.83 -12.87
CA ILE A 16 10.75 -12.79 -13.27
C ILE A 16 11.91 -13.39 -14.06
N ASP A 17 12.46 -14.53 -13.63
CA ASP A 17 13.54 -15.21 -14.35
C ASP A 17 13.10 -15.66 -15.74
N ARG A 18 11.93 -16.29 -15.81
CA ARG A 18 11.35 -16.75 -17.07
C ARG A 18 11.16 -15.59 -18.04
N LEU A 19 10.54 -14.50 -17.59
CA LEU A 19 10.27 -13.32 -18.42
C LEU A 19 11.56 -12.58 -18.81
N SER A 20 12.52 -12.46 -17.88
CA SER A 20 13.84 -11.90 -18.17
C SER A 20 14.51 -12.66 -19.31
N GLY A 21 14.47 -13.99 -19.29
CA GLY A 21 14.99 -14.83 -20.37
C GLY A 21 14.23 -14.66 -21.69
N VAL A 22 12.90 -14.65 -21.66
CA VAL A 22 12.05 -14.50 -22.87
C VAL A 22 12.29 -13.16 -23.56
N PHE A 23 12.44 -12.08 -22.80
CA PHE A 23 12.66 -10.73 -23.34
C PHE A 23 14.14 -10.37 -23.54
N GLY A 24 15.07 -11.28 -23.24
CA GLY A 24 16.50 -11.09 -23.49
C GLY A 24 17.18 -10.07 -22.56
N PHE A 25 16.71 -9.92 -21.32
CA PHE A 25 17.37 -9.07 -20.34
C PHE A 25 18.56 -9.80 -19.72
N GLU A 26 19.72 -9.13 -19.70
CA GLU A 26 20.98 -9.60 -19.11
C GLU A 26 20.87 -9.97 -17.62
N ASN A 27 20.00 -9.29 -16.88
CA ASN A 27 19.80 -9.56 -15.46
C ASN A 27 18.43 -9.08 -14.97
N ARG A 28 18.01 -9.63 -13.81
CA ARG A 28 16.77 -9.27 -13.12
C ARG A 28 16.66 -7.77 -12.85
N SER A 29 17.77 -7.08 -12.57
CA SER A 29 17.73 -5.65 -12.25
C SER A 29 17.34 -4.81 -13.46
N GLU A 30 17.85 -5.14 -14.65
CA GLU A 30 17.47 -4.44 -15.89
C GLU A 30 16.04 -4.74 -16.30
N PHE A 31 15.59 -5.99 -16.14
CA PHE A 31 14.18 -6.34 -16.34
C PHE A 31 13.27 -5.52 -15.41
N VAL A 32 13.55 -5.51 -14.10
CA VAL A 32 12.76 -4.75 -13.12
C VAL A 32 12.83 -3.24 -13.39
N ARG A 33 14.00 -2.69 -13.78
CA ARG A 33 14.13 -1.28 -14.15
C ARG A 33 13.31 -0.93 -15.38
N ALA A 34 13.30 -1.78 -16.40
CA ALA A 34 12.48 -1.57 -17.59
C ALA A 34 10.99 -1.59 -17.24
N LEU A 35 10.56 -2.56 -16.42
CA LEU A 35 9.19 -2.64 -15.93
C LEU A 35 8.80 -1.40 -15.12
N LEU A 36 9.65 -0.97 -14.18
CA LEU A 36 9.41 0.24 -13.39
C LEU A 36 9.29 1.47 -14.29
N ARG A 37 10.18 1.66 -15.27
CA ARG A 37 10.09 2.80 -16.21
C ARG A 37 8.78 2.77 -16.98
N THR A 38 8.38 1.62 -17.51
CA THR A 38 7.12 1.51 -18.27
C THR A 38 5.91 1.80 -17.39
N THR A 39 5.84 1.17 -16.21
CA THR A 39 4.71 1.37 -15.29
C THR A 39 4.64 2.80 -14.78
N LEU A 40 5.77 3.43 -14.43
CA LEU A 40 5.78 4.81 -13.94
C LEU A 40 5.39 5.84 -15.02
N ASN A 41 5.56 5.50 -16.30
CA ASN A 41 5.17 6.36 -17.41
C ASN A 41 3.72 6.15 -17.88
N ASP A 42 3.02 5.15 -17.34
CA ASP A 42 1.62 4.84 -17.67
C ASP A 42 0.74 4.85 -16.42
N GLU A 43 0.03 5.96 -16.22
CA GLU A 43 -0.87 6.16 -15.08
C GLU A 43 -1.98 5.10 -15.01
N ALA A 44 -2.41 4.53 -16.14
CA ALA A 44 -3.44 3.49 -16.15
C ALA A 44 -2.92 2.16 -15.57
N LEU A 45 -1.65 1.81 -15.83
CA LEU A 45 -1.02 0.63 -15.24
C LEU A 45 -0.80 0.82 -13.73
N LEU A 46 -0.37 2.01 -13.31
CA LEU A 46 -0.25 2.32 -11.88
C LEU A 46 -1.59 2.16 -11.16
N LYS A 47 -2.67 2.73 -11.69
CA LYS A 47 -4.02 2.60 -11.10
C LYS A 47 -4.47 1.14 -11.01
N LYS A 48 -4.17 0.31 -12.00
CA LYS A 48 -4.49 -1.14 -11.98
C LYS A 48 -3.67 -1.94 -10.97
N SER A 49 -2.46 -1.48 -10.64
CA SER A 49 -1.56 -2.14 -9.69
C SER A 49 -1.97 -1.95 -8.23
N VAL A 50 -2.87 -1.00 -7.96
CA VAL A 50 -3.42 -0.72 -6.63
C VAL A 50 -4.40 -1.85 -6.25
N VAL A 51 -3.90 -2.88 -5.56
CA VAL A 51 -4.69 -4.06 -5.11
C VAL A 51 -5.80 -3.67 -4.13
N PHE A 52 -5.63 -2.54 -3.44
CA PHE A 52 -6.63 -1.92 -2.60
C PHE A 52 -6.43 -0.41 -2.70
N PRO A 53 -7.41 0.39 -3.14
CA PRO A 53 -7.28 1.82 -2.99
C PRO A 53 -7.19 2.08 -1.49
N PHE A 54 -6.05 2.63 -1.05
CA PHE A 54 -6.00 3.30 0.23
C PHE A 54 -6.84 4.56 0.08
N ASP A 55 -8.15 4.37 0.15
CA ASP A 55 -9.09 5.47 0.12
C ASP A 55 -8.85 6.27 1.39
N VAL A 56 -8.46 7.51 1.14
CA VAL A 56 -8.28 8.50 2.16
C VAL A 56 -9.61 8.63 2.90
N PRO A 57 -9.64 8.44 4.24
CA PRO A 57 -10.88 8.48 5.00
C PRO A 57 -11.63 9.77 4.73
N GLY A 58 -12.86 9.67 4.22
CA GLY A 58 -13.69 10.84 3.91
C GLY A 58 -14.07 11.64 5.16
N GLU A 59 -14.04 10.99 6.32
CA GLU A 59 -14.23 11.62 7.62
C GLU A 59 -12.89 11.77 8.35
N LYS A 60 -12.60 12.98 8.81
CA LYS A 60 -11.39 13.30 9.57
C LYS A 60 -11.64 13.49 11.06
N SER A 61 -12.88 13.79 11.46
CA SER A 61 -13.21 14.07 12.85
C SER A 61 -13.07 12.83 13.72
N ALA A 62 -12.03 12.80 14.56
CA ALA A 62 -11.82 11.76 15.56
C ALA A 62 -13.08 11.51 16.40
N LYS A 63 -13.78 12.58 16.80
CA LYS A 63 -15.04 12.51 17.55
C LYS A 63 -16.13 11.74 16.79
N LYS A 64 -16.29 12.02 15.50
CA LYS A 64 -17.32 11.35 14.67
C LYS A 64 -16.95 9.89 14.41
N ILE A 65 -15.68 9.61 14.13
CA ILE A 65 -15.18 8.24 13.96
C ILE A 65 -15.45 7.41 15.22
N ILE A 66 -15.01 7.88 16.40
CA ILE A 66 -15.25 7.19 17.67
C ILE A 66 -16.75 7.03 17.96
N GLY A 67 -17.56 8.05 17.62
CA GLY A 67 -19.01 8.00 17.75
C GLY A 67 -19.64 6.89 16.94
N GLU A 68 -19.26 6.73 15.66
CA GLU A 68 -19.78 5.66 14.81
C GLU A 68 -19.32 4.27 15.29
N PHE A 69 -18.06 4.11 15.70
CA PHE A 69 -17.58 2.85 16.26
C PHE A 69 -18.34 2.44 17.51
N LYS A 70 -18.63 3.39 18.42
CA LYS A 70 -19.46 3.16 19.61
C LYS A 70 -20.87 2.68 19.25
N LYS A 71 -21.50 3.26 18.23
CA LYS A 71 -22.85 2.86 17.80
C LYS A 71 -22.94 1.39 17.35
N THR A 72 -21.83 0.81 16.90
CA THR A 72 -21.83 -0.58 16.45
C THR A 72 -21.97 -1.59 17.60
N ASN A 73 -21.62 -1.21 18.84
CA ASN A 73 -21.51 -2.13 19.99
C ASN A 73 -20.64 -3.38 19.75
N LYS A 74 -19.73 -3.35 18.75
CA LYS A 74 -18.85 -4.48 18.40
C LYS A 74 -17.46 -4.40 19.05
N TYR A 75 -17.13 -3.29 19.69
CA TYR A 75 -15.78 -2.98 20.14
C TYR A 75 -15.74 -2.75 21.65
N SER A 76 -14.66 -3.20 22.29
CA SER A 76 -14.46 -3.03 23.72
C SER A 76 -14.12 -1.58 24.10
N SER A 77 -14.26 -1.25 25.38
CA SER A 77 -13.88 0.06 25.92
C SER A 77 -12.41 0.37 25.69
N GLU A 78 -11.55 -0.63 25.82
CA GLU A 78 -10.09 -0.51 25.70
C GLU A 78 -9.73 -0.20 24.25
N PHE A 79 -10.30 -0.95 23.29
CA PHE A 79 -10.10 -0.66 21.87
C PHE A 79 -10.52 0.76 21.49
N LEU A 80 -11.66 1.22 22.02
CA LEU A 80 -12.14 2.57 21.73
C LEU A 80 -11.25 3.66 22.35
N ALA A 81 -10.59 3.37 23.48
CA ALA A 81 -9.63 4.27 24.09
C ALA A 81 -8.34 4.35 23.25
N ASP A 82 -7.79 3.21 22.84
CA ASP A 82 -6.59 3.14 21.99
C ASP A 82 -6.82 3.80 20.63
N LEU A 83 -7.99 3.55 20.02
CA LEU A 83 -8.37 4.18 18.76
C LEU A 83 -8.47 5.70 18.91
N LYS A 84 -9.02 6.19 20.03
CA LYS A 84 -9.14 7.62 20.28
C LYS A 84 -7.76 8.26 20.40
N GLU A 85 -6.87 7.65 21.19
CA GLU A 85 -5.49 8.12 21.37
C GLU A 85 -4.74 8.15 20.02
N GLY A 86 -4.86 7.10 19.22
CA GLY A 86 -4.24 7.04 17.90
C GLY A 86 -4.74 8.11 16.93
N LEU A 87 -6.05 8.42 16.96
CA LEU A 87 -6.64 9.48 16.13
C LEU A 87 -6.22 10.88 16.61
N GLU A 88 -6.13 11.11 17.92
CA GLU A 88 -5.71 12.40 18.51
C GLU A 88 -4.21 12.68 18.31
N ASN A 89 -3.39 11.64 18.21
CA ASN A 89 -1.95 11.75 17.93
C ASN A 89 -1.61 11.83 16.43
N SER A 90 -2.61 11.77 15.54
CA SER A 90 -2.38 11.73 14.10
C SER A 90 -2.50 13.10 13.45
N ASP A 91 -1.42 13.56 12.82
CA ASP A 91 -1.41 14.81 12.01
C ASP A 91 -2.47 14.84 10.89
N TYR A 92 -2.95 13.66 10.46
CA TYR A 92 -3.92 13.54 9.39
C TYR A 92 -5.38 13.72 9.86
N PHE A 93 -5.71 13.22 11.06
CA PHE A 93 -7.05 13.27 11.66
C PHE A 93 -7.25 14.45 12.62
N VAL A 94 -6.16 15.07 13.08
CA VAL A 94 -6.19 16.31 13.84
C VAL A 94 -6.43 17.46 12.87
N LYS A 95 -7.69 17.89 12.74
CA LYS A 95 -8.06 19.14 12.08
C LYS A 95 -9.01 19.94 12.95
#